data_AF-A0AAV9TIB7-F1
#
_entry.id   AF-A0AAV9TIB7-F1
#
_cell.length_a   1.000
_cell.length_b   1.000
_cell.length_c   1.000
_cell.angle_alpha   90.00
_cell.angle_beta   90.00
_cell.angle_gamma   90.00
#
_symmetry.space_group_name_H-M   'P 1'
#
loop_
_entity.id
_entity.type
_entity.pdbx_description
1 polymer ?
#
loop_
_entity_poly.entity_id
_entity_poly.type
_entity_poly.pdbx_seq_one_letter_code
_entity_poly.pdbx_strand_id
1 'polypeptide(L)'
;MVEIKQQELEGSARICFRGLVADCHGADTALLAVNGGMASSAIFLAIPHACDELVFGEFIHASVHDGMRYNLVSCQKSLLSAAY
;
A
#
# COMPACT_ATOMS: atom_id res chain seq x y z
N MET A 1 -11.43 0.86 -2.34
CA MET A 1 -10.21 0.77 -3.18
C MET A 1 -9.26 1.85 -2.68
N VAL A 2 -8.19 1.47 -1.98
CA VAL A 2 -7.15 2.42 -1.53
C VAL A 2 -6.12 2.48 -2.64
N GLU A 3 -6.04 3.60 -3.35
CA GLU A 3 -5.05 3.81 -4.42
C GLU A 3 -3.72 4.22 -3.78
N ILE A 4 -2.72 3.35 -3.86
CA ILE A 4 -1.38 3.61 -3.33
C ILE A 4 -0.51 4.14 -4.46
N LYS A 5 -0.27 5.45 -4.48
CA LYS A 5 0.72 6.07 -5.36
C LYS A 5 2.09 6.01 -4.70
N GLN A 6 2.90 5.03 -5.11
CA GLN A 6 4.31 4.98 -4.75
C GLN A 6 5.08 5.87 -5.73
N GLN A 7 5.54 7.03 -5.28
CA GLN A 7 6.38 7.91 -6.08
C GLN A 7 7.85 7.63 -5.77
N GLU A 8 8.60 7.08 -6.73
CA GLU A 8 10.06 7.09 -6.68
C GLU A 8 10.55 8.51 -6.92
N LEU A 9 11.24 9.08 -5.94
CA LEU A 9 11.84 10.41 -6.05
C LEU A 9 13.11 10.32 -6.89
N GLU A 10 13.00 10.39 -8.22
CA GLU A 10 14.14 10.67 -9.07
C GLU A 10 14.51 12.16 -9.00
N GLY A 11 15.70 12.46 -8.48
CA GLY A 11 16.40 13.74 -8.67
C GLY A 11 15.86 14.93 -7.87
N SER A 12 16.69 15.48 -6.98
CA SER A 12 16.41 16.61 -6.06
C SER A 12 15.45 16.30 -4.91
N ALA A 13 16.00 15.67 -3.88
CA ALA A 13 15.36 15.51 -2.58
C ALA A 13 15.06 16.87 -1.93
N ARG A 14 13.91 17.46 -2.26
CA ARG A 14 13.22 18.36 -1.33
C ARG A 14 12.74 17.50 -0.17
N ILE A 15 13.29 17.73 1.01
CA ILE A 15 12.90 17.03 2.25
C ILE A 15 11.40 17.30 2.45
N CYS A 16 10.59 16.32 2.08
CA CYS A 16 9.14 16.43 2.05
C CYS A 16 8.62 16.03 3.44
N PHE A 17 8.39 17.02 4.30
CA PHE A 17 7.78 16.78 5.61
C PHE A 17 6.33 16.28 5.43
N ARG A 18 5.81 15.55 6.42
CA ARG A 18 4.50 14.85 6.39
C ARG A 18 3.35 15.65 5.76
N GLY A 19 3.29 16.96 6.02
CA GLY A 19 2.28 17.86 5.43
C GLY A 19 2.44 18.02 3.92
N LEU A 20 3.67 18.25 3.44
CA LEU A 20 3.95 18.40 2.01
C LEU A 20 3.68 17.10 1.25
N VAL A 21 3.95 15.93 1.85
CA VAL A 21 3.64 14.64 1.21
C VAL A 21 2.13 14.46 1.05
N ALA A 22 1.33 14.81 2.07
CA ALA A 22 -0.13 14.74 2.00
C ALA A 22 -0.67 15.68 0.92
N ASP A 23 -0.19 16.92 0.89
CA ASP A 23 -0.58 17.94 -0.09
C ASP A 23 -0.18 17.55 -1.52
N CYS A 24 1.02 17.00 -1.73
CA CYS A 24 1.49 16.54 -3.03
C CYS A 24 0.64 15.39 -3.60
N HIS A 25 0.05 14.56 -2.75
CA HIS A 25 -0.76 13.41 -3.15
C HIS A 25 -2.26 13.67 -3.06
N GLY A 26 -2.68 14.87 -2.62
CA GLY A 26 -4.09 15.20 -2.41
C GLY A 26 -4.76 14.35 -1.34
N ALA A 27 -4.02 13.89 -0.33
CA ALA A 27 -4.51 13.04 0.74
C ALA A 27 -4.70 13.86 2.03
N ASP A 28 -5.68 13.48 2.87
CA ASP A 28 -5.91 14.16 4.15
C ASP A 28 -4.73 14.02 5.11
N THR A 29 -4.03 12.89 5.05
CA THR A 29 -2.83 12.64 5.85
C THR A 29 -1.83 11.77 5.10
N ALA A 30 -0.55 11.88 5.45
CA ALA A 30 0.51 11.01 4.96
C ALA A 30 1.24 10.36 6.13
N LEU A 31 1.74 9.13 6.00
CA LEU A 31 2.60 8.49 6.99
C LEU A 31 3.96 8.23 6.37
N LEU A 32 5.03 8.69 7.04
CA LEU A 32 6.39 8.40 6.61
C LEU A 32 6.80 7.03 7.15
N ALA A 33 7.19 6.14 6.25
CA ALA A 33 7.81 4.87 6.57
C ALA A 33 9.30 4.90 6.20
N VAL A 34 10.07 3.96 6.73
CA VAL A 34 11.52 3.87 6.51
C VAL A 34 11.86 3.69 5.02
N ASN A 35 11.02 2.97 4.27
CA ASN A 35 11.12 2.81 2.82
C ASN A 35 9.76 2.38 2.22
N GLY A 36 9.67 2.33 0.90
CA GLY A 36 8.44 1.95 0.18
C GLY A 36 8.00 0.49 0.45
N GLY A 37 8.94 -0.44 0.66
CA GLY A 37 8.63 -1.82 1.00
C GLY A 37 7.89 -1.92 2.34
N MET A 38 8.45 -1.30 3.38
CA MET A 38 7.87 -1.22 4.73
C MET A 38 6.53 -0.47 4.74
N ALA A 39 6.38 0.56 3.91
CA ALA A 39 5.11 1.27 3.76
C ALA A 39 4.01 0.32 3.26
N SER A 40 4.29 -0.41 2.18
CA SER A 40 3.37 -1.39 1.61
C SER A 40 3.06 -2.51 2.61
N SER A 41 4.08 -3.13 3.22
CA SER A 41 3.85 -4.21 4.17
C SER A 41 3.00 -3.75 5.36
N ALA A 42 3.25 -2.55 5.89
CA ALA A 42 2.47 -2.00 7.00
C ALA A 42 0.99 -1.78 6.62
N ILE A 43 0.71 -1.29 5.42
CA ILE A 43 -0.66 -1.05 4.94
C ILE A 43 -1.43 -2.37 4.83
N PHE A 44 -0.86 -3.37 4.15
CA PHE A 44 -1.52 -4.65 3.92
C PHE A 44 -1.60 -5.55 5.16
N LEU A 45 -0.82 -5.22 6.19
CA LEU A 45 -0.88 -5.86 7.50
C LEU A 45 -1.90 -5.21 8.43
N ALA A 46 -1.92 -3.87 8.51
CA ALA A 46 -2.64 -3.15 9.55
C ALA A 46 -4.09 -2.77 9.19
N ILE A 47 -4.38 -2.56 7.90
CA ILE A 47 -5.72 -2.13 7.46
C ILE A 47 -6.70 -3.32 7.37
N PRO A 48 -6.34 -4.47 6.76
CA PRO A 48 -7.31 -5.52 6.51
C PRO A 48 -7.71 -6.24 7.80
N HIS A 49 -9.02 -6.38 8.03
CA HIS A 49 -9.59 -7.12 9.14
C HIS A 49 -9.98 -8.55 8.73
N ALA A 50 -10.24 -9.41 9.72
CA ALA A 50 -10.55 -10.82 9.49
C ALA A 50 -11.82 -11.08 8.68
N CYS A 51 -12.74 -10.12 8.63
CA CYS A 51 -13.97 -10.21 7.84
C CYS A 51 -13.86 -9.52 6.47
N ASP A 52 -12.71 -8.95 6.12
CA ASP A 52 -12.53 -8.27 4.84
C ASP A 52 -12.09 -9.25 3.75
N GLU A 53 -12.32 -8.87 2.49
CA GLU A 53 -11.82 -9.58 1.32
C GLU A 53 -10.71 -8.76 0.67
N LEU A 54 -9.53 -9.35 0.53
CA LEU A 54 -8.39 -8.66 -0.05
C LEU A 54 -8.28 -8.97 -1.55
N VAL A 55 -8.58 -7.98 -2.37
CA VAL A 55 -8.46 -8.07 -3.82
C VAL A 55 -7.22 -7.33 -4.30
N PHE A 56 -6.35 -8.00 -5.03
CA PHE A 56 -5.07 -7.46 -5.49
C PHE A 56 -4.82 -7.76 -6.98
N GLY A 57 -3.96 -6.97 -7.63
CA GLY A 57 -3.56 -7.19 -9.02
C GLY A 57 -2.56 -8.33 -9.16
N GLU A 58 -2.50 -8.98 -10.32
CA GLU A 58 -1.59 -10.13 -10.54
C GLU A 58 -0.10 -9.74 -10.48
N PHE A 59 0.23 -8.52 -10.89
CA PHE A 59 1.59 -8.00 -10.95
C PHE A 59 1.86 -6.97 -9.84
N ILE A 60 1.53 -7.31 -8.59
CA ILE A 60 1.90 -6.50 -7.43
C ILE A 60 3.37 -6.70 -7.05
N HIS A 61 3.99 -5.68 -6.46
CA HIS A 61 5.39 -5.73 -6.07
C HIS A 61 5.63 -6.75 -4.94
N ALA A 62 6.78 -7.43 -4.94
CA ALA A 62 7.12 -8.49 -3.97
C ALA A 62 6.89 -8.09 -2.51
N SER A 63 7.27 -6.86 -2.14
CA SER A 63 7.12 -6.33 -0.77
C SER A 63 5.67 -6.18 -0.29
N VAL A 64 4.71 -6.13 -1.23
CA VAL A 64 3.28 -6.11 -0.90
C VAL A 64 2.85 -7.47 -0.35
N HIS A 65 3.34 -8.55 -0.95
CA HIS A 65 3.05 -9.91 -0.49
C HIS A 65 3.52 -10.15 0.96
N ASP A 66 4.59 -9.51 1.39
CA ASP A 66 5.07 -9.61 2.78
C ASP A 66 4.02 -9.12 3.78
N GLY A 67 3.31 -8.03 3.48
CA GLY A 67 2.22 -7.53 4.33
C GLY A 67 0.98 -8.44 4.28
N MET A 68 0.69 -8.99 3.09
CA MET A 68 -0.46 -9.87 2.88
C MET A 68 -0.32 -11.22 3.59
N ARG A 69 0.91 -11.72 3.75
CA ARG A 69 1.18 -13.02 4.35
C ARG A 69 0.82 -13.09 5.84
N TYR A 70 0.96 -11.97 6.55
CA TYR A 70 0.80 -11.91 8.01
C TYR A 70 -0.49 -11.22 8.45
N ASN A 71 -1.38 -10.88 7.51
CA ASN A 71 -2.65 -10.24 7.85
C ASN A 71 -3.70 -11.25 8.33
N LEU A 72 -4.83 -10.73 8.78
CA LEU A 72 -5.90 -11.51 9.40
C LEU A 72 -6.98 -11.97 8.40
N VAL A 73 -6.83 -11.63 7.12
CA VAL A 73 -7.86 -11.80 6.09
C VAL A 73 -8.15 -13.26 5.81
N SER A 74 -9.44 -13.63 5.76
CA SER A 74 -9.85 -15.00 5.47
C SER A 74 -9.79 -15.37 3.98
N CYS A 75 -9.85 -14.39 3.07
CA CYS A 75 -9.86 -14.62 1.63
C CYS A 75 -9.08 -13.55 0.85
N GLN A 76 -8.13 -13.99 0.03
CA GLN A 76 -7.33 -13.14 -0.85
C GLN A 76 -7.55 -13.57 -2.30
N LYS A 77 -7.92 -12.63 -3.18
CA LYS A 77 -8.25 -12.91 -4.58
C LYS A 77 -7.46 -12.01 -5.53
N SER A 78 -6.93 -12.60 -6.59
CA SER A 78 -6.40 -11.84 -7.73
C SER A 78 -7.56 -11.24 -8.54
N LEU A 79 -7.41 -10.02 -9.04
CA LEU A 79 -8.41 -9.35 -9.89
C LEU A 79 -8.82 -10.18 -11.11
N LEU A 80 -7.90 -10.94 -11.70
CA LEU A 80 -8.24 -11.83 -12.82
C LEU A 80 -9.12 -13.01 -12.40
N SER A 81 -8.96 -13.49 -11.17
CA SER A 81 -9.80 -14.57 -10.63
C SER A 81 -11.15 -14.06 -10.10
N ALA A 82 -11.30 -12.76 -9.86
CA ALA A 82 -12.54 -12.16 -9.38
C ALA A 82 -13.46 -11.67 -10.51
N ALA A 83 -12.94 -11.57 -11.74
CA ALA A 83 -13.66 -11.11 -12.92
C ALA A 83 -14.41 -12.23 -13.69
N TYR A 84 -14.27 -13.49 -13.26
CA TYR A 84 -14.90 -14.68 -13.86
C TYR A 84 -15.69 -15.48 -12.83
#